data_AF-A0AAD0LVH8-F1
#
_entry.id   AF-A0AAD0LVH8-F1
#
_cell.length_a   1.000
_cell.length_b   1.000
_cell.length_c   1.000
_cell.angle_alpha   90.00
_cell.angle_beta   90.00
_cell.angle_gamma   90.00
#
_symmetry.space_group_name_H-M   'P 1'
#
loop_
_entity.id
_entity.type
_entity.pdbx_description
1 polymer ?
#
loop_
_entity_poly.entity_id
_entity_poly.type
_entity_poly.pdbx_seq_one_letter_code
_entity_poly.pdbx_strand_id
1 'polypeptide(L)'
;MEHCQLTLVAEESSSVAPKQSDANHPRACRKPEDILTVDLFSGAGGFSLGAIQAGLSVVGALEIDKNASRSYQANIATKTKTSNSLLNEDILRLAPEDAMSHWNLKPGQCDIIVGGPPCQGFSRHRINNAGVGDPRNKLLGRYFEYVAALRPRVFLVENVPGLLWPRHKEYLGRRCKNSQLSPPLAH
;
A
#
# COMPACT_ATOMS: atom_id res chain seq x y z
N MET A 1 -3.89 24.16 -16.54
CA MET A 1 -2.86 23.34 -15.88
C MET A 1 -3.27 23.21 -14.43
N GLU A 2 -4.09 22.20 -14.10
CA GLU A 2 -4.54 22.00 -12.71
C GLU A 2 -3.51 21.14 -11.99
N HIS A 3 -2.99 21.67 -10.88
CA HIS A 3 -2.07 20.99 -9.99
C HIS A 3 -2.68 19.68 -9.50
N CYS A 4 -2.03 18.57 -9.80
CA CYS A 4 -2.26 17.29 -9.13
C CYS A 4 -1.81 17.47 -7.67
N GLN A 5 -2.73 17.80 -6.76
CA GLN A 5 -2.44 17.82 -5.34
C GLN A 5 -2.38 16.39 -4.82
N LEU A 6 -1.16 15.89 -4.69
CA LEU A 6 -0.80 14.65 -4.03
C LEU A 6 -1.24 14.74 -2.56
N THR A 7 -2.19 13.90 -2.13
CA THR A 7 -2.49 13.77 -0.69
C THR A 7 -1.71 12.58 -0.15
N LEU A 8 -0.65 12.85 0.62
CA LEU A 8 0.13 11.83 1.32
C LEU A 8 -0.61 11.45 2.63
N VAL A 9 -1.29 10.30 2.65
CA VAL A 9 -1.78 9.73 3.91
C VAL A 9 -0.72 8.78 4.42
N ALA A 10 0.11 9.24 5.35
CA ALA A 10 0.99 8.41 6.16
C ALA A 10 0.34 8.26 7.54
N GLU A 11 -0.33 7.14 7.78
CA GLU A 11 -0.84 6.80 9.11
C GLU A 11 0.12 5.82 9.78
N GLU A 12 0.48 6.11 11.03
CA GLU A 12 1.06 5.13 11.92
C GLU A 12 -0.05 4.17 12.35
N SER A 13 0.15 2.85 12.23
CA SER A 13 -0.86 1.87 12.65
C SER A 13 -1.01 1.86 14.18
N SER A 14 -1.91 2.71 14.68
CA SER A 14 -2.08 3.05 16.11
C SER A 14 -2.64 1.94 17.02
N SER A 15 -2.78 0.70 16.53
CA SER A 15 -3.38 -0.42 17.29
C SER A 15 -2.53 -1.67 17.47
N VAL A 16 -1.25 -1.64 17.12
CA VAL A 16 -0.34 -2.58 17.79
C VAL A 16 0.04 -1.95 19.12
N ALA A 17 -0.91 -1.98 20.08
CA ALA A 17 -0.51 -1.93 21.48
C ALA A 17 0.57 -3.00 21.66
N PRO A 18 1.74 -2.67 22.24
CA PRO A 18 2.78 -3.67 22.44
C PRO A 18 2.17 -4.78 23.29
N LYS A 19 1.95 -5.95 22.69
CA LYS A 19 1.62 -7.13 23.48
C LYS A 19 2.81 -7.35 24.41
N GLN A 20 2.54 -7.29 25.71
CA GLN A 20 3.45 -7.76 26.74
C GLN A 20 3.70 -9.25 26.52
N SER A 21 4.67 -9.59 25.67
CA SER A 21 5.34 -10.89 25.66
C SER A 21 6.65 -10.92 24.86
N ASP A 22 7.00 -9.91 24.06
CA ASP A 22 8.20 -10.01 23.22
C ASP A 22 9.28 -9.04 23.71
N ALA A 23 9.90 -9.39 24.84
CA ALA A 23 11.09 -8.75 25.41
C ALA A 23 12.36 -8.83 24.52
N ASN A 24 12.20 -9.06 23.20
CA ASN A 24 13.30 -9.24 22.26
C ASN A 24 13.20 -8.39 20.98
N HIS A 25 12.34 -7.37 20.94
CA HIS A 25 12.38 -6.36 19.88
C HIS A 25 12.91 -5.03 20.44
N PRO A 26 14.24 -4.86 20.54
CA PRO A 26 14.77 -3.56 20.93
C PRO A 26 14.37 -2.54 19.86
N ARG A 27 14.03 -1.33 20.31
CA ARG A 27 13.97 -0.10 19.52
C ARG A 27 15.38 0.25 19.00
N ALA A 28 16.02 -0.67 18.30
CA ALA A 28 17.29 -0.46 17.64
C ALA A 28 17.04 0.39 16.40
N CYS A 29 17.91 1.37 16.16
CA CYS A 29 17.97 2.08 14.88
C CYS A 29 18.24 1.04 13.79
N ARG A 30 17.20 0.54 13.13
CA ARG A 30 17.35 -0.31 11.95
C ARG A 30 18.03 0.52 10.87
N LYS A 31 18.99 -0.08 10.18
CA LYS A 31 19.59 0.58 9.03
C LYS A 31 18.55 0.68 7.91
N PRO A 32 18.59 1.69 7.03
CA PRO A 32 17.61 1.83 5.96
C PRO A 32 17.45 0.54 5.14
N GLU A 33 18.54 -0.18 4.90
CA GLU A 33 18.54 -1.41 4.12
C GLU A 33 17.86 -2.60 4.79
N ASP A 34 17.54 -2.51 6.08
CA ASP A 34 16.78 -3.50 6.85
C ASP A 34 15.28 -3.18 6.90
N ILE A 35 14.86 -2.03 6.36
CA ILE A 35 13.46 -1.61 6.30
C ILE A 35 12.81 -2.24 5.08
N LEU A 36 11.84 -3.14 5.30
CA LEU A 36 11.20 -3.92 4.24
C LEU A 36 9.98 -3.22 3.68
N THR A 37 9.97 -3.00 2.36
CA THR A 37 8.93 -2.26 1.64
C THR A 37 8.19 -3.13 0.63
N VAL A 38 6.87 -3.02 0.60
CA VAL A 38 6.00 -3.63 -0.41
C VAL A 38 5.32 -2.54 -1.25
N ASP A 39 5.39 -2.65 -2.58
CA ASP A 39 4.79 -1.70 -3.54
C ASP A 39 3.54 -2.30 -4.23
N LEU A 40 2.35 -1.90 -3.80
CA LEU A 40 1.09 -2.34 -4.39
C LEU A 40 0.66 -1.38 -5.49
N PHE A 41 0.20 -1.90 -6.63
CA PHE A 41 -0.05 -1.10 -7.83
C PHE A 41 1.24 -0.42 -8.33
N SER A 42 2.33 -1.20 -8.39
CA SER A 42 3.68 -0.64 -8.56
C SER A 42 3.91 0.06 -9.91
N GLY A 43 3.09 -0.23 -10.92
CA GLY A 43 3.28 0.26 -12.27
C GLY A 43 4.67 -0.11 -12.79
N ALA A 44 5.37 0.87 -13.37
CA ALA A 44 6.76 0.71 -13.79
C ALA A 44 7.78 0.80 -12.63
N GLY A 45 7.31 0.98 -11.39
CA GLY A 45 8.11 0.95 -10.16
C GLY A 45 8.61 2.32 -9.67
N GLY A 46 7.79 3.36 -9.80
CA GLY A 46 8.13 4.71 -9.31
C GLY A 46 8.35 4.76 -7.80
N PHE A 47 7.45 4.17 -7.02
CA PHE A 47 7.61 4.07 -5.57
C PHE A 47 8.77 3.15 -5.19
N SER A 48 8.87 1.97 -5.81
CA SER A 48 10.03 1.10 -5.62
C SER A 48 11.38 1.80 -5.88
N LEU A 49 11.48 2.60 -6.96
CA LEU A 49 12.71 3.35 -7.26
C LEU A 49 13.02 4.38 -6.15
N GLY A 50 12.01 5.12 -5.69
CA GLY A 50 12.16 6.06 -4.59
C GLY A 50 12.58 5.38 -3.29
N ALA A 51 11.99 4.22 -2.96
CA ALA A 51 12.35 3.42 -1.80
C ALA A 51 13.81 2.94 -1.87
N ILE A 52 14.24 2.43 -3.04
CA ILE A 52 15.63 2.02 -3.28
C ILE A 52 16.59 3.20 -3.13
N GLN A 53 16.25 4.38 -3.67
CA GLN A 53 17.06 5.60 -3.54
C GLN A 53 17.16 6.09 -2.09
N ALA A 54 16.13 5.86 -1.28
CA ALA A 54 16.14 6.11 0.15
C ALA A 54 16.90 5.04 0.97
N GLY A 55 17.45 4.02 0.31
CA GLY A 55 18.20 2.92 0.93
C GLY A 55 17.34 1.79 1.47
N LEU A 56 16.03 1.78 1.20
CA LEU A 56 15.08 0.78 1.70
C LEU A 56 15.14 -0.50 0.85
N SER A 57 14.74 -1.63 1.43
CA SER A 57 14.65 -2.91 0.72
C SER A 57 13.24 -3.17 0.20
N VAL A 58 13.05 -3.06 -1.12
CA VAL A 58 11.82 -3.50 -1.78
C VAL A 58 11.81 -5.03 -1.88
N VAL A 59 10.89 -5.66 -1.15
CA VAL A 59 10.79 -7.13 -1.04
C VAL A 59 9.58 -7.71 -1.75
N GLY A 60 8.62 -6.87 -2.13
CA GLY A 60 7.42 -7.28 -2.85
C GLY A 60 6.86 -6.13 -3.69
N ALA A 61 6.35 -6.45 -4.86
CA ALA A 61 5.65 -5.55 -5.75
C ALA A 61 4.51 -6.30 -6.44
N LEU A 62 3.38 -5.62 -6.65
CA LEU A 62 2.22 -6.19 -7.33
C LEU A 62 1.70 -5.23 -8.41
N GLU A 63 1.61 -5.72 -9.64
CA GLU A 63 1.14 -4.95 -10.79
C GLU A 63 0.31 -5.82 -11.74
N ILE A 64 -0.80 -5.30 -12.26
CA ILE A 64 -1.67 -6.04 -13.17
C ILE A 64 -1.25 -5.87 -14.64
N ASP A 65 -0.76 -4.69 -15.02
CA ASP A 65 -0.38 -4.38 -16.39
C ASP A 65 0.94 -5.08 -16.77
N LYS A 66 0.87 -5.88 -17.82
CA LYS A 66 2.01 -6.69 -18.29
C LYS A 66 3.16 -5.83 -18.83
N ASN A 67 2.87 -4.68 -19.43
CA ASN A 67 3.89 -3.81 -20.01
C ASN A 67 4.63 -3.02 -18.92
N ALA A 68 3.90 -2.52 -17.93
CA ALA A 68 4.43 -1.92 -16.73
C ALA A 68 5.29 -2.94 -15.96
N SER A 69 4.78 -4.16 -15.78
CA SER A 69 5.52 -5.27 -15.16
C SER A 69 6.82 -5.62 -15.89
N ARG A 70 6.81 -5.65 -17.23
CA ARG A 70 8.05 -5.84 -18.02
C ARG A 70 9.05 -4.71 -17.78
N SER A 71 8.57 -3.47 -17.73
CA SER A 71 9.41 -2.30 -17.46
C SER A 71 9.98 -2.35 -16.04
N TYR A 72 9.17 -2.74 -15.06
CA TYR A 72 9.60 -2.96 -13.68
C TYR A 72 10.68 -4.05 -13.61
N GLN A 73 10.47 -5.19 -14.27
CA GLN A 73 11.41 -6.30 -14.26
C GLN A 73 12.78 -5.89 -14.84
N ALA A 74 12.78 -5.13 -15.94
CA ALA A 74 14.01 -4.69 -16.60
C ALA A 74 14.80 -3.66 -15.78
N ASN A 75 14.12 -2.79 -15.03
CA ASN A 75 14.74 -1.59 -14.45
C ASN A 75 14.83 -1.58 -12.92
N ILE A 76 13.91 -2.28 -12.24
CA ILE A 76 13.70 -2.21 -10.79
C ILE A 76 14.03 -3.54 -10.14
N ALA A 77 13.50 -4.65 -10.66
CA ALA A 77 13.76 -5.97 -10.06
C ALA A 77 15.26 -6.30 -9.96
N THR A 78 16.06 -5.85 -10.94
CA THR A 78 17.52 -5.98 -10.97
C THR A 78 18.24 -5.22 -9.84
N LYS A 79 17.58 -4.26 -9.20
CA LYS A 79 18.08 -3.47 -8.07
C LYS A 79 17.56 -3.96 -6.73
N THR A 80 16.59 -4.88 -6.73
CA THR A 80 16.07 -5.49 -5.50
C THR A 80 16.97 -6.62 -5.04
N LYS A 81 17.02 -6.86 -3.72
CA LYS A 81 17.79 -7.99 -3.14
C LYS A 81 17.10 -9.35 -3.37
N THR A 82 15.89 -9.35 -3.91
CA THR A 82 15.02 -10.51 -4.07
C THR A 82 14.67 -10.71 -5.54
N SER A 83 15.05 -11.85 -6.11
CA SER A 83 14.83 -12.16 -7.53
C SER A 83 13.35 -12.25 -7.95
N ASN A 84 12.45 -12.53 -6.98
CA ASN A 84 11.01 -12.69 -7.20
C ASN A 84 10.19 -11.60 -6.50
N SER A 85 10.67 -10.35 -6.53
CA SER A 85 9.92 -9.24 -5.89
C SER A 85 8.59 -8.97 -6.60
N LEU A 86 8.49 -9.14 -7.92
CA LEU A 86 7.31 -8.76 -8.70
C LEU A 86 6.30 -9.90 -8.91
N LEU A 87 5.05 -9.65 -8.53
CA LEU A 87 3.88 -10.44 -8.92
C LEU A 87 3.07 -9.68 -9.98
N ASN A 88 3.01 -10.22 -11.20
CA ASN A 88 2.17 -9.66 -12.26
C ASN A 88 0.75 -10.24 -12.21
N GLU A 89 -0.08 -9.78 -11.27
CA GLU A 89 -1.41 -10.32 -10.99
C GLU A 89 -2.46 -9.24 -10.67
N ASP A 90 -3.74 -9.63 -10.77
CA ASP A 90 -4.85 -8.80 -10.28
C ASP A 90 -4.95 -8.90 -8.76
N ILE A 91 -4.74 -7.77 -8.07
CA ILE A 91 -4.83 -7.68 -6.60
C ILE A 91 -6.17 -8.18 -6.05
N LEU A 92 -7.27 -8.06 -6.82
CA LEU A 92 -8.60 -8.52 -6.40
C LEU A 92 -8.72 -10.04 -6.43
N ARG A 93 -7.90 -10.71 -7.23
CA ARG A 93 -7.87 -12.18 -7.38
C ARG A 93 -6.80 -12.85 -6.53
N LEU A 94 -5.79 -12.10 -6.11
CA LEU A 94 -4.74 -12.59 -5.22
C LEU A 94 -5.09 -12.32 -3.76
N ALA A 95 -5.09 -13.37 -2.93
CA ALA A 95 -5.24 -13.20 -1.49
C ALA A 95 -3.95 -12.61 -0.88
N PRO A 96 -4.04 -11.72 0.13
CA PRO A 96 -2.86 -11.20 0.81
C PRO A 96 -1.91 -12.30 1.31
N GLU A 97 -2.46 -13.41 1.82
CA GLU A 97 -1.69 -14.54 2.37
C GLU A 97 -0.87 -15.26 1.28
N ASP A 98 -1.41 -15.36 0.06
CA ASP A 98 -0.70 -15.97 -1.08
C ASP A 98 0.45 -15.08 -1.53
N ALA A 99 0.22 -13.77 -1.61
CA ALA A 99 1.26 -12.79 -1.93
C ALA A 99 2.37 -12.78 -0.87
N MET A 100 2.00 -12.80 0.41
CA MET A 100 2.92 -12.89 1.54
C MET A 100 3.77 -14.16 1.49
N SER A 101 3.14 -15.29 1.18
CA SER A 101 3.85 -16.57 1.02
C SER A 101 4.85 -16.51 -0.13
N HIS A 102 4.48 -15.89 -1.26
CA HIS A 102 5.38 -15.68 -2.39
C HIS A 102 6.59 -14.80 -2.03
N TRP A 103 6.37 -13.72 -1.30
CA TRP A 103 7.43 -12.81 -0.85
C TRP A 103 8.18 -13.31 0.40
N ASN A 104 7.83 -14.49 0.93
CA ASN A 104 8.35 -15.04 2.18
C ASN A 104 8.24 -14.06 3.37
N LEU A 105 7.09 -13.40 3.49
CA LEU A 105 6.78 -12.45 4.56
C LEU A 105 5.77 -13.03 5.55
N LYS A 106 6.01 -12.80 6.83
CA LYS A 106 5.05 -13.02 7.93
C LYS A 106 4.41 -11.69 8.35
N PRO A 107 3.21 -11.72 8.96
CA PRO A 107 2.60 -10.52 9.51
C PRO A 107 3.57 -9.78 10.46
N GLY A 108 3.73 -8.46 10.26
CA GLY A 108 4.62 -7.61 11.05
C GLY A 108 6.08 -7.58 10.59
N GLN A 109 6.46 -8.31 9.54
CA GLN A 109 7.82 -8.22 8.96
C GLN A 109 7.96 -7.12 7.90
N CYS A 110 6.89 -6.79 7.20
CA CYS A 110 6.85 -5.63 6.31
C CYS A 110 6.82 -4.36 7.16
N ASP A 111 7.73 -3.42 6.93
CA ASP A 111 7.76 -2.15 7.65
C ASP A 111 6.88 -1.10 6.96
N ILE A 112 6.92 -1.06 5.62
CA ILE A 112 6.28 -0.03 4.80
C ILE A 112 5.48 -0.66 3.65
N ILE A 113 4.24 -0.23 3.48
CA ILE A 113 3.49 -0.46 2.24
C ILE A 113 3.35 0.86 1.50
N VAL A 114 3.63 0.86 0.21
CA VAL A 114 3.38 2.00 -0.69
C VAL A 114 2.44 1.56 -1.80
N GLY A 115 1.68 2.49 -2.38
CA GLY A 115 0.88 2.18 -3.56
C GLY A 115 -0.06 3.27 -4.01
N GLY A 116 -0.33 3.29 -5.32
CA GLY A 116 -1.25 4.24 -5.96
C GLY A 116 -2.42 3.51 -6.64
N PRO A 117 -3.43 3.04 -5.88
CA PRO A 117 -4.60 2.39 -6.49
C PRO A 117 -5.25 3.31 -7.55
N PRO A 118 -5.57 2.80 -8.76
CA PRO A 118 -5.95 3.64 -9.88
C PRO A 118 -7.20 4.48 -9.59
N CYS A 119 -7.06 5.79 -9.77
CA CYS A 119 -8.06 6.79 -9.41
C CYS A 119 -9.00 7.14 -10.59
N GLN A 120 -9.58 6.14 -11.26
CA GLN A 120 -10.33 6.36 -12.52
C GLN A 120 -11.73 6.99 -12.38
N GLY A 121 -12.15 7.43 -11.20
CA GLY A 121 -13.46 8.07 -11.02
C GLY A 121 -13.45 9.40 -10.26
N PHE A 122 -12.30 10.06 -10.18
CA PHE A 122 -12.18 11.43 -9.67
C PHE A 122 -11.77 12.44 -10.75
N SER A 123 -11.70 12.03 -12.03
CA SER A 123 -11.80 12.99 -13.12
C SER A 123 -13.21 13.57 -13.14
N ARG A 124 -13.31 14.90 -13.13
CA ARG A 124 -14.50 15.77 -12.96
C ARG A 124 -15.72 15.53 -13.89
N HIS A 125 -15.76 14.42 -14.63
CA HIS A 125 -16.76 14.15 -15.68
C HIS A 125 -17.96 13.28 -15.26
N ARG A 126 -18.11 12.85 -13.99
CA ARG A 126 -19.31 12.11 -13.56
C ARG A 126 -19.99 12.77 -12.37
N ILE A 127 -20.75 13.82 -12.66
CA ILE A 127 -21.53 14.67 -11.74
C ILE A 127 -22.71 13.91 -11.07
N ASN A 128 -23.04 12.68 -11.48
CA ASN A 128 -24.27 12.03 -11.03
C ASN A 128 -24.01 10.75 -10.20
N ASN A 129 -24.16 10.87 -8.87
CA ASN A 129 -24.64 9.82 -7.96
C ASN A 129 -23.95 8.44 -7.91
N ALA A 130 -22.62 8.34 -7.94
CA ALA A 130 -21.95 7.04 -7.81
C ALA A 130 -21.00 6.95 -6.60
N GLY A 131 -21.58 6.95 -5.40
CA GLY A 131 -20.87 6.73 -4.12
C GLY A 131 -21.05 5.33 -3.53
N VAL A 132 -22.06 4.58 -3.97
CA VAL A 132 -22.42 3.26 -3.44
C VAL A 132 -22.38 2.25 -4.59
N GLY A 133 -21.41 1.33 -4.57
CA GLY A 133 -21.29 0.25 -5.57
C GLY A 133 -20.19 0.40 -6.62
N ASP A 134 -19.34 1.43 -6.53
CA ASP A 134 -18.29 1.62 -7.52
C ASP A 134 -17.16 0.57 -7.38
N PRO A 135 -16.72 -0.09 -8.48
CA PRO A 135 -15.58 -1.02 -8.48
C PRO A 135 -14.30 -0.47 -7.82
N ARG A 136 -14.13 0.85 -7.80
CA ARG A 136 -13.01 1.55 -7.13
C ARG A 136 -12.90 1.27 -5.63
N ASN A 137 -14.04 1.09 -4.96
CA ASN A 137 -14.06 0.75 -3.54
C ASN A 137 -13.47 -0.65 -3.29
N LYS A 138 -13.52 -1.55 -4.28
CA LYS A 138 -12.96 -2.89 -4.16
C LYS A 138 -11.43 -2.84 -4.17
N LEU A 139 -10.80 -2.05 -5.05
CA LEU A 139 -9.35 -1.92 -5.14
C LEU A 139 -8.75 -1.29 -3.89
N LEU A 140 -9.32 -0.17 -3.45
CA LEU A 140 -8.90 0.47 -2.20
C LEU A 140 -9.17 -0.44 -0.99
N GLY A 141 -10.30 -1.16 -1.00
CA GLY A 141 -10.60 -2.12 0.04
C GLY A 141 -9.61 -3.26 0.12
N ARG A 142 -9.23 -3.80 -1.03
CA ARG A 142 -8.20 -4.83 -1.13
C ARG A 142 -6.84 -4.31 -0.69
N TYR A 143 -6.47 -3.07 -1.02
CA TYR A 143 -5.26 -2.44 -0.47
C TYR A 143 -5.27 -2.49 1.07
N PHE A 144 -6.36 -2.10 1.72
CA PHE A 144 -6.47 -2.17 3.18
C PHE A 144 -6.51 -3.60 3.73
N GLU A 145 -7.01 -4.58 2.97
CA GLU A 145 -6.88 -6.00 3.32
C GLU A 145 -5.40 -6.43 3.35
N TYR A 146 -4.59 -5.98 2.37
CA TYR A 146 -3.14 -6.18 2.39
C TYR A 146 -2.48 -5.50 3.59
N VAL A 147 -2.85 -4.24 3.91
CA VAL A 147 -2.36 -3.54 5.11
C VAL A 147 -2.68 -4.33 6.38
N ALA A 148 -3.91 -4.84 6.50
CA ALA A 148 -4.33 -5.61 7.67
C ALA A 148 -3.58 -6.96 7.80
N ALA A 149 -3.28 -7.62 6.68
CA ALA A 149 -2.57 -8.89 6.65
C ALA A 149 -1.06 -8.74 6.93
N LEU A 150 -0.40 -7.80 6.24
CA LEU A 150 1.04 -7.53 6.37
C LEU A 150 1.38 -6.82 7.68
N ARG A 151 0.45 -6.08 8.27
CA ARG A 151 0.61 -5.27 9.50
C ARG A 151 1.85 -4.37 9.46
N PRO A 152 1.97 -3.48 8.47
CA PRO A 152 3.10 -2.59 8.39
C PRO A 152 3.08 -1.55 9.49
N ARG A 153 4.25 -0.95 9.75
CA ARG A 153 4.38 0.18 10.67
C ARG A 153 3.83 1.46 10.05
N VAL A 154 4.10 1.64 8.76
CA VAL A 154 3.66 2.78 7.96
C VAL A 154 3.07 2.28 6.65
N PHE A 155 2.02 2.95 6.16
CA PHE A 155 1.59 2.77 4.78
C PHE A 155 1.40 4.13 4.11
N LEU A 156 1.58 4.15 2.79
CA LEU A 156 1.39 5.30 1.93
C LEU A 156 0.42 4.92 0.79
N VAL A 157 -0.69 5.65 0.72
CA VAL A 157 -1.63 5.57 -0.40
C VAL A 157 -1.58 6.87 -1.17
N GLU A 158 -1.20 6.80 -2.44
CA GLU A 158 -1.37 7.92 -3.37
C GLU A 158 -2.80 7.91 -3.89
N ASN A 159 -3.55 8.98 -3.65
CA ASN A 159 -4.89 9.14 -4.18
C ASN A 159 -5.23 10.62 -4.40
N VAL A 160 -6.21 10.86 -5.27
CA VAL A 160 -6.74 12.18 -5.61
C VAL A 160 -7.67 12.65 -4.47
N PRO A 161 -7.82 13.96 -4.20
CA PRO A 161 -8.33 14.53 -2.92
C PRO A 161 -9.69 14.05 -2.39
N GLY A 162 -10.45 13.25 -3.15
CA GLY A 162 -11.78 12.79 -2.76
C GLY A 162 -11.83 11.59 -1.80
N LEU A 163 -10.68 11.03 -1.41
CA LEU A 163 -10.62 9.96 -0.40
C LEU A 163 -11.03 10.44 1.01
N LEU A 164 -10.66 11.67 1.36
CA LEU A 164 -10.95 12.30 2.67
C LEU A 164 -12.31 13.00 2.73
N TRP A 165 -13.13 12.90 1.68
CA TRP A 165 -14.43 13.57 1.68
C TRP A 165 -15.37 12.98 2.75
N PRO A 166 -16.19 13.81 3.43
CA PRO A 166 -17.08 13.38 4.51
C PRO A 166 -17.94 12.15 4.19
N ARG A 167 -18.31 11.96 2.91
CA ARG A 167 -19.09 10.82 2.42
C ARG A 167 -18.38 9.46 2.52
N HIS A 168 -17.05 9.43 2.62
CA HIS A 168 -16.26 8.19 2.76
C HIS A 168 -15.81 7.93 4.19
N LYS A 169 -16.08 8.85 5.12
CA LYS A 169 -15.70 8.76 6.54
C LYS A 169 -16.29 7.53 7.22
N GLU A 170 -17.50 7.13 6.83
CA GLU A 170 -18.15 5.92 7.36
C GLU A 170 -17.58 4.63 6.75
N TYR A 171 -17.22 4.64 5.46
CA TYR A 171 -16.60 3.49 4.79
C TYR A 171 -15.18 3.21 5.33
N LEU A 172 -14.37 4.27 5.43
CA LEU A 172 -13.05 4.21 6.04
C LEU A 172 -13.18 3.89 7.54
N GLY A 173 -14.10 4.53 8.26
CA GLY A 173 -14.35 4.26 9.68
C GLY A 173 -14.74 2.81 9.99
N ARG A 174 -15.55 2.16 9.14
CA ARG A 174 -15.93 0.73 9.31
C ARG A 174 -14.77 -0.21 9.03
N ARG A 175 -13.99 0.03 7.98
CA ARG A 175 -12.80 -0.77 7.65
C ARG A 175 -11.70 -0.57 8.68
N CYS A 176 -11.42 0.68 9.06
CA CYS A 176 -10.49 1.03 10.13
C CYS A 176 -10.90 0.38 11.46
N LYS A 177 -12.17 0.40 11.86
CA LYS A 177 -12.65 -0.33 13.07
C LYS A 177 -12.44 -1.85 12.98
N ASN A 178 -12.71 -2.47 11.83
CA ASN A 178 -12.54 -3.92 11.64
C ASN A 178 -11.07 -4.34 11.52
N SER A 179 -10.17 -3.43 11.15
CA SER A 179 -8.72 -3.66 11.04
C SER A 179 -7.91 -2.95 12.14
N GLN A 180 -8.60 -2.40 13.15
CA GLN A 180 -8.05 -1.63 14.26
C GLN A 180 -7.23 -0.38 13.83
N LEU A 181 -7.37 0.14 12.62
CA LEU A 181 -6.67 1.35 12.20
C LEU A 181 -7.38 2.61 12.72
N SER A 182 -6.65 3.72 12.88
CA SER A 182 -7.22 5.04 13.07
C SER A 182 -7.90 5.53 11.77
N PRO A 183 -8.98 6.34 11.85
CA PRO A 183 -9.56 6.98 10.68
C PRO A 183 -8.65 8.13 10.22
N PRO A 184 -8.48 8.33 8.90
CA PRO A 184 -7.59 9.37 8.39
C PRO A 184 -8.05 10.76 8.78
N LEU A 185 -7.13 11.55 9.34
CA LEU A 185 -7.36 12.94 9.70
C LEU A 185 -7.40 13.81 8.43
N ALA A 186 -8.53 14.49 8.20
CA ALA A 186 -8.61 15.58 7.24
C ALA A 186 -8.06 16.85 7.91
N HIS A 187 -6.97 17.38 7.39
CA HIS A 187 -6.50 18.75 7.67
C HIS A 187 -7.14 19.73 6.69
#